data_AF-A0A0J1FJY5-F1
#
_entry.id   AF-A0A0J1FJY5-F1
#
_cell.length_a   1.000
_cell.length_b   1.000
_cell.length_c   1.000
_cell.angle_alpha   90.00
_cell.angle_beta   90.00
_cell.angle_gamma   90.00
#
_symmetry.space_group_name_H-M   'P 1'
#
loop_
_entity.id
_entity.type
_entity.pdbx_description
1 polymer ?
#
loop_
_entity_poly.entity_id
_entity_poly.type
_entity_poly.pdbx_seq_one_letter_code
_entity_poly.pdbx_strand_id
1 'polypeptide(L)'
;MEQKRPLGLILIGSFYIFGAFVLILTLFTNATEQFGIAVRFGLPNVPENIMKVFVSIISLVMAYGYLELKKWGYWFSIVFNIYFLIVSISLYLQYSQQYGQYGRQPFLGNALWSIAVLIYTLKIKHFLKKGFVV
;
A
#
# COMPACT_ATOMS: atom_id res chain seq x y z
N MET A 1 -28.63 6.21 -12.98
CA MET A 1 -27.72 7.33 -12.63
C MET A 1 -26.38 6.75 -12.27
N GLU A 2 -25.37 6.91 -13.12
CA GLU A 2 -24.00 6.51 -12.81
C GLU A 2 -23.51 7.31 -11.59
N GLN A 3 -23.39 6.64 -10.44
CA GLN A 3 -22.75 7.26 -9.29
C GLN A 3 -21.28 7.45 -9.64
N LYS A 4 -20.90 8.70 -9.96
CA LYS A 4 -19.50 9.05 -10.19
C LYS A 4 -18.67 8.59 -8.99
N ARG A 5 -17.70 7.71 -9.25
CA ARG A 5 -16.76 7.22 -8.23
C ARG A 5 -16.00 8.42 -7.64
N PRO A 6 -15.79 8.48 -6.31
CA PRO A 6 -15.03 9.58 -5.71
C PRO A 6 -13.62 9.66 -6.30
N LEU A 7 -13.13 10.87 -6.62
CA LEU A 7 -11.83 11.07 -7.25
C LEU A 7 -10.66 10.47 -6.44
N GLY A 8 -10.66 10.66 -5.11
CA GLY A 8 -9.60 10.10 -4.26
C GLY A 8 -9.61 8.57 -4.22
N LEU A 9 -10.76 7.93 -4.45
CA LEU A 9 -10.84 6.48 -4.55
C LEU A 9 -10.16 5.97 -5.82
N ILE A 10 -10.41 6.66 -6.95
CA ILE A 10 -9.74 6.40 -8.22
C ILE A 10 -8.24 6.64 -8.06
N LEU A 11 -7.82 7.76 -7.47
CA LEU A 11 -6.41 8.08 -7.24
C LEU A 11 -5.69 6.99 -6.44
N ILE A 12 -6.24 6.58 -5.30
CA ILE A 12 -5.65 5.56 -4.44
C ILE A 12 -5.58 4.22 -5.15
N GLY A 13 -6.69 3.77 -5.77
CA GLY A 13 -6.71 2.51 -6.51
C GLY A 13 -5.71 2.49 -7.67
N SER A 14 -5.66 3.56 -8.47
CA SER A 14 -4.70 3.71 -9.56
C SER A 14 -3.26 3.75 -9.06
N PHE A 15 -2.98 4.35 -7.90
CA PHE A 15 -1.65 4.34 -7.31
C PHE A 15 -1.17 2.93 -6.97
N TYR A 16 -2.04 2.08 -6.40
CA TYR A 16 -1.70 0.68 -6.13
C TYR A 16 -1.52 -0.15 -7.40
N ILE A 17 -2.34 0.09 -8.43
CA ILE A 17 -2.16 -0.54 -9.75
C ILE A 17 -0.82 -0.13 -10.34
N PHE A 18 -0.52 1.17 -10.37
CA PHE A 18 0.74 1.69 -10.88
C PHE A 18 1.94 1.11 -10.13
N GLY A 19 1.88 1.07 -8.80
CA GLY A 19 2.91 0.44 -7.98
C GLY A 19 3.14 -1.03 -8.33
N ALA A 20 2.07 -1.81 -8.53
CA ALA A 20 2.19 -3.20 -8.97
C ALA A 20 2.86 -3.33 -10.35
N PHE A 21 2.49 -2.49 -11.30
CA PHE A 21 3.14 -2.47 -12.62
C PHE A 21 4.63 -2.15 -12.52
N VAL A 22 5.01 -1.14 -11.73
CA VAL A 22 6.42 -0.81 -11.48
C VAL A 22 7.16 -2.02 -10.89
N LEU A 23 6.58 -2.69 -9.90
CA LEU A 23 7.20 -3.88 -9.29
C LEU A 23 7.39 -5.01 -10.31
N ILE A 24 6.38 -5.31 -11.13
CA ILE A 24 6.48 -6.31 -12.20
C ILE A 24 7.58 -5.95 -13.20
N LEU A 25 7.67 -4.69 -13.63
CA LEU A 25 8.73 -4.25 -14.54
C LEU A 25 10.12 -4.41 -13.91
N THR A 26 10.27 -4.11 -12.62
CA THR A 26 11.54 -4.27 -11.90
C THR A 26 11.94 -5.73 -11.62
N LEU A 27 11.11 -6.72 -11.97
CA LEU A 27 11.53 -8.13 -11.97
C LEU A 27 12.49 -8.44 -13.12
N PHE A 28 12.37 -7.69 -14.21
CA PHE A 28 13.17 -7.87 -15.42
C PHE A 28 14.38 -6.93 -15.47
N THR A 29 14.62 -6.18 -14.40
CA THR A 29 15.75 -5.25 -14.29
C THR A 29 16.66 -5.64 -13.14
N ASN A 30 17.96 -5.37 -13.28
CA ASN A 30 18.94 -5.49 -12.19
C ASN A 30 18.97 -4.24 -11.31
N ALA A 31 17.82 -3.58 -11.12
CA ALA A 31 17.74 -2.36 -10.34
C ALA A 31 18.04 -2.66 -8.87
N THR A 32 19.14 -2.09 -8.36
CA THR A 32 19.53 -2.18 -6.95
C THR A 32 18.94 -1.01 -6.19
N GLU A 33 18.06 -1.30 -5.22
CA GLU A 33 17.51 -0.30 -4.31
C GLU A 33 18.25 -0.34 -2.96
N GLN A 34 18.43 0.80 -2.31
CA GLN A 34 19.05 0.88 -0.97
C GLN A 34 18.33 -0.01 0.05
N PHE A 35 17.00 -0.09 -0.04
CA PHE A 35 16.17 -1.03 0.70
C PHE A 35 15.26 -1.75 -0.29
N GLY A 36 15.42 -3.08 -0.40
CA GLY A 36 14.53 -3.91 -1.20
C GLY A 36 13.09 -3.91 -0.68
N ILE A 37 12.15 -4.34 -1.51
CA ILE A 37 10.74 -4.48 -1.18
C ILE A 37 10.55 -5.44 0.00
N ALA A 38 11.33 -6.53 0.07
CA ALA A 38 11.32 -7.44 1.21
C ALA A 38 11.58 -6.73 2.54
N VAL A 39 12.58 -5.84 2.57
CA VAL A 39 12.91 -5.03 3.75
C VAL A 39 11.80 -4.01 4.04
N ARG A 40 11.28 -3.33 3.02
CA ARG A 40 10.22 -2.30 3.18
C ARG A 40 8.91 -2.87 3.72
N PHE A 41 8.68 -4.16 3.55
CA PHE A 41 7.55 -4.90 4.12
C PHE A 41 7.93 -5.66 5.42
N GLY A 42 9.11 -5.44 5.99
CA GLY A 42 9.50 -6.04 7.27
C GLY A 42 9.83 -7.55 7.18
N LEU A 43 10.09 -8.06 5.99
CA LEU A 43 10.40 -9.46 5.71
C LEU A 43 11.77 -9.61 5.00
N PRO A 44 12.88 -9.17 5.62
CA PRO A 44 14.19 -9.11 4.96
C PRO A 44 14.75 -10.46 4.50
N ASN A 45 14.25 -11.56 5.06
CA ASN A 45 14.70 -12.92 4.74
C ASN A 45 13.99 -13.53 3.52
N VAL A 46 12.98 -12.85 2.97
CA VAL A 46 12.26 -13.32 1.79
C VAL A 46 13.00 -12.89 0.53
N PRO A 47 13.20 -13.78 -0.46
CA PRO A 47 13.82 -13.40 -1.73
C PRO A 47 13.09 -12.24 -2.41
N GLU A 48 13.84 -11.24 -2.86
CA GLU A 48 13.30 -9.98 -3.38
C GLU A 48 12.31 -10.18 -4.54
N ASN A 49 12.63 -11.08 -5.48
CA ASN A 49 11.75 -11.37 -6.62
C ASN A 49 10.42 -12.00 -6.19
N ILE A 50 10.45 -12.87 -5.18
CA ILE A 50 9.23 -13.48 -4.61
C ILE A 50 8.39 -12.39 -3.96
N MET A 51 9.03 -11.49 -3.18
CA MET A 51 8.32 -10.40 -2.54
C MET A 51 7.69 -9.44 -3.56
N LYS A 52 8.43 -9.05 -4.61
CA LYS A 52 7.92 -8.20 -5.69
C LYS A 52 6.68 -8.79 -6.34
N VAL A 53 6.69 -10.08 -6.69
CA VAL A 53 5.51 -10.77 -7.25
C VAL A 53 4.35 -10.74 -6.26
N PHE A 54 4.61 -11.11 -5.00
CA PHE A 54 3.59 -11.19 -3.96
C PHE A 54 2.90 -9.83 -3.69
N VAL A 55 3.69 -8.77 -3.52
CA VAL A 55 3.18 -7.40 -3.29
C VAL A 55 2.42 -6.90 -4.51
N SER A 56 2.86 -7.23 -5.72
CA SER A 56 2.15 -6.85 -6.95
C SER A 56 0.75 -7.47 -7.01
N ILE A 57 0.64 -8.78 -6.73
CA ILE A 57 -0.63 -9.49 -6.71
C ILE A 57 -1.56 -8.89 -5.63
N ILE A 58 -1.06 -8.70 -4.40
CA ILE A 58 -1.83 -8.11 -3.31
C ILE A 58 -2.34 -6.72 -3.70
N SER A 59 -1.47 -5.89 -4.26
CA SER A 59 -1.81 -4.51 -4.66
C SER A 59 -2.90 -4.49 -5.72
N LEU A 60 -2.83 -5.38 -6.72
CA LEU A 60 -3.86 -5.49 -7.77
C LEU A 60 -5.20 -6.00 -7.23
N VAL A 61 -5.19 -7.04 -6.38
CA VAL A 61 -6.40 -7.59 -5.77
C VAL A 61 -7.07 -6.55 -4.88
N MET A 62 -6.29 -5.86 -4.05
CA MET A 62 -6.77 -4.79 -3.20
C MET A 62 -7.32 -3.63 -4.03
N ALA A 63 -6.60 -3.18 -5.05
CA ALA A 63 -7.05 -2.09 -5.93
C ALA A 63 -8.36 -2.44 -6.65
N TYR A 64 -8.49 -3.67 -7.17
CA TYR A 64 -9.74 -4.14 -7.78
C TYR A 64 -10.91 -4.08 -6.80
N GLY A 65 -10.75 -4.67 -5.61
CA GLY A 65 -11.80 -4.64 -4.59
C GLY A 65 -12.18 -3.23 -4.15
N TYR A 66 -11.18 -2.35 -4.03
CA TYR A 66 -11.34 -0.95 -3.61
C TYR A 66 -12.04 -0.10 -4.68
N LEU A 67 -11.63 -0.22 -5.95
CA LEU A 67 -12.21 0.51 -7.09
C LEU A 67 -13.65 0.08 -7.40
N GLU A 68 -13.96 -1.20 -7.21
CA GLU A 68 -15.31 -1.75 -7.38
C GLU A 68 -16.22 -1.52 -6.16
N LEU A 69 -15.75 -0.76 -5.16
CA LEU A 69 -16.50 -0.44 -3.94
C LEU A 69 -17.00 -1.70 -3.19
N LYS A 70 -16.25 -2.80 -3.29
CA LYS A 70 -16.62 -4.05 -2.62
C LYS A 70 -16.29 -3.98 -1.13
N LYS A 71 -17.19 -4.51 -0.29
CA LYS A 71 -17.00 -4.54 1.18
C LYS A 71 -15.69 -5.19 1.59
N TRP A 72 -15.32 -6.31 0.96
CA TRP A 72 -14.04 -6.97 1.24
C TRP A 72 -12.84 -6.12 0.81
N GLY A 73 -12.92 -5.40 -0.30
CA GLY A 73 -11.84 -4.53 -0.78
C GLY A 73 -11.60 -3.33 0.12
N TYR A 74 -12.68 -2.79 0.70
CA TYR A 74 -12.62 -1.76 1.74
C TYR A 74 -11.87 -2.25 2.99
N TRP A 75 -12.31 -3.37 3.57
CA TRP A 75 -11.66 -3.94 4.76
C TRP A 75 -10.23 -4.37 4.48
N PHE A 76 -9.98 -4.94 3.30
CA PHE A 76 -8.64 -5.33 2.90
C PHE A 76 -7.71 -4.11 2.81
N SER A 77 -8.16 -3.01 2.21
CA SER A 77 -7.41 -1.75 2.16
C SER A 77 -7.08 -1.21 3.56
N ILE A 78 -8.04 -1.26 4.50
CA ILE A 78 -7.80 -0.83 5.89
C ILE A 78 -6.75 -1.70 6.56
N VAL A 79 -6.93 -3.03 6.55
CA VAL A 79 -6.00 -3.96 7.21
C VAL A 79 -4.60 -3.83 6.61
N PHE A 80 -4.50 -3.78 5.29
CA PHE A 80 -3.24 -3.61 4.57
C PHE A 80 -2.53 -2.31 4.98
N ASN A 81 -3.24 -1.18 5.01
CA ASN A 81 -2.63 0.11 5.35
C ASN A 81 -2.30 0.24 6.84
N ILE A 82 -3.05 -0.40 7.75
CA ILE A 82 -2.67 -0.47 9.17
C ILE A 82 -1.38 -1.26 9.34
N TYR A 83 -1.30 -2.44 8.73
CA TYR A 83 -0.08 -3.25 8.74
C TYR A 83 1.11 -2.47 8.17
N PHE A 84 0.95 -1.89 6.98
CA PHE A 84 2.01 -1.17 6.30
C PHE A 84 2.45 0.09 7.05
N LEU A 85 1.52 0.76 7.73
CA LEU A 85 1.82 1.88 8.64
C LEU A 85 2.67 1.43 9.82
N ILE A 86 2.28 0.35 10.50
CA ILE A 86 3.02 -0.18 11.67
C ILE A 86 4.44 -0.55 11.24
N VAL A 87 4.58 -1.33 10.17
CA VAL A 87 5.89 -1.73 9.62
C VAL A 87 6.73 -0.51 9.26
N SER A 88 6.15 0.47 8.57
CA SER A 88 6.86 1.68 8.15
C SER A 88 7.35 2.51 9.34
N ILE A 89 6.53 2.66 10.39
CA ILE A 89 6.94 3.35 11.62
C ILE A 89 8.05 2.57 12.32
N SER A 90 7.92 1.24 12.46
CA SER A 90 8.95 0.40 13.08
C SER A 90 10.29 0.51 12.35
N LEU A 91 10.28 0.43 11.02
CA LEU A 91 11.49 0.57 10.19
C LEU A 91 12.06 1.99 10.23
N TYR A 92 11.19 3.02 10.26
CA TYR A 92 11.63 4.40 10.44
C TYR A 92 12.40 4.56 11.75
N LEU A 93 11.88 4.02 12.86
CA LEU A 93 12.53 4.09 14.18
C LEU A 93 13.83 3.29 14.21
N GLN A 94 13.83 2.08 13.66
CA GLN A 94 15.01 1.21 13.59
C GLN A 94 16.15 1.85 12.77
N TYR A 95 15.86 2.30 11.55
CA TYR A 95 16.88 2.86 10.68
C TYR A 95 17.23 4.32 11.01
N SER A 96 16.37 5.04 11.75
CA SER A 96 16.73 6.33 12.34
C SER A 96 17.93 6.21 13.28
N GLN A 97 18.04 5.10 14.00
CA GLN A 97 19.17 4.84 14.90
C GLN A 97 20.43 4.43 14.13
N GLN A 98 20.28 3.75 12.99
CA GLN A 98 21.41 3.15 12.26
C GLN A 98 22.03 4.04 11.16
N TYR A 99 21.24 4.85 10.44
CA TYR A 99 21.70 5.58 9.23
C TYR A 99 21.41 7.10 9.26
N GLY A 100 21.03 7.68 10.39
CA GLY A 100 20.75 9.12 10.49
C GLY A 100 19.55 9.55 9.64
N GLN A 101 19.55 10.77 9.09
CA GLN A 101 18.40 11.35 8.37
C GLN A 101 18.15 10.70 7.00
N TYR A 102 19.20 10.25 6.29
CA TYR A 102 19.10 9.77 4.91
C TYR A 102 18.49 8.36 4.76
N GLY A 103 18.62 7.50 5.79
CA GLY A 103 18.02 6.17 5.78
C GLY A 103 16.51 6.14 6.04
N ARG A 104 15.89 7.28 6.38
CA ARG A 104 14.50 7.35 6.86
C ARG A 104 13.46 7.66 5.78
N GLN A 105 13.91 8.27 4.68
CA GLN A 105 13.02 8.89 3.69
C GLN A 105 11.95 7.93 3.12
N PRO A 106 12.27 6.68 2.71
CA PRO A 106 11.24 5.80 2.15
C PRO A 106 10.19 5.39 3.20
N PHE A 107 10.59 5.17 4.44
CA PHE A 107 9.69 4.72 5.51
C PHE A 107 8.75 5.83 5.98
N LEU A 108 9.24 7.07 6.06
CA LEU A 108 8.39 8.23 6.38
C LEU A 108 7.32 8.44 5.29
N GLY A 109 7.71 8.37 4.02
CA GLY A 109 6.78 8.48 2.90
C GLY A 109 5.69 7.41 2.94
N ASN A 110 6.07 6.16 3.20
CA ASN A 110 5.12 5.05 3.33
C ASN A 110 4.14 5.23 4.49
N ALA A 111 4.62 5.71 5.64
CA ALA A 111 3.76 5.99 6.80
C ALA A 111 2.75 7.11 6.50
N LEU A 112 3.21 8.22 5.93
CA LEU A 112 2.34 9.34 5.55
C LEU A 112 1.29 8.93 4.51
N TRP A 113 1.69 8.17 3.49
CA TRP A 113 0.78 7.63 2.49
C TRP A 113 -0.28 6.73 3.13
N SER A 114 0.12 5.81 4.01
CA SER A 114 -0.81 4.91 4.70
C SER A 114 -1.82 5.66 5.55
N ILE A 115 -1.39 6.70 6.28
CA ILE A 115 -2.28 7.58 7.06
C ILE A 115 -3.28 8.29 6.13
N ALA A 116 -2.80 8.86 5.02
CA ALA A 116 -3.67 9.55 4.06
C ALA A 116 -4.74 8.62 3.48
N VAL A 117 -4.35 7.39 3.10
CA VAL A 117 -5.28 6.37 2.60
C VAL A 117 -6.29 5.97 3.68
N LEU A 118 -5.86 5.74 4.91
CA LEU A 118 -6.76 5.37 6.02
C LEU A 118 -7.78 6.48 6.32
N ILE A 119 -7.33 7.73 6.47
CA ILE A 119 -8.22 8.87 6.72
C ILE A 119 -9.25 9.01 5.59
N TYR A 120 -8.80 8.90 4.34
CA TYR A 120 -9.69 9.02 3.20
C TYR A 120 -10.70 7.87 3.12
N THR A 121 -10.22 6.63 3.28
CA THR A 121 -11.03 5.42 3.27
C THR A 121 -12.12 5.47 4.33
N LEU A 122 -11.78 5.87 5.56
CA LEU A 122 -12.75 6.00 6.66
C LEU A 122 -13.75 7.15 6.46
N LYS A 123 -13.38 8.22 5.76
CA LYS A 123 -14.26 9.37 5.48
C LYS A 123 -15.24 9.15 4.34
N ILE A 124 -15.02 8.18 3.45
CA ILE A 124 -15.95 7.94 2.33
C ILE A 124 -17.28 7.39 2.87
N LYS A 125 -18.30 8.25 2.82
CA LYS A 125 -19.69 7.91 3.14
C LYS A 125 -20.26 6.77 2.29
N HIS A 126 -19.70 6.50 1.11
CA HIS A 126 -20.17 5.44 0.22
C HIS A 126 -20.01 4.03 0.83
N PHE A 127 -18.94 3.82 1.60
CA PHE A 127 -18.71 2.59 2.35
C PHE A 127 -19.50 2.55 3.67
N LEU A 128 -19.92 3.70 4.18
CA LEU A 128 -20.72 3.83 5.39
C LEU A 128 -22.24 3.75 5.15
N LYS A 129 -22.72 4.13 3.95
CA LYS A 129 -24.15 4.20 3.60
C LYS A 129 -24.71 2.94 2.94
N LYS A 130 -23.90 2.19 2.18
CA LYS A 130 -24.27 0.80 1.89
C LYS A 130 -24.07 0.07 3.20
N GLY A 131 -25.14 -0.04 4.00
CA GLY A 131 -25.14 -0.82 5.23
C GLY A 131 -24.40 -2.12 4.98
N PHE A 132 -23.64 -2.57 5.98
CA PHE A 132 -22.93 -3.83 5.97
C PHE A 132 -23.91 -5.00 5.85
N VAL A 133 -24.59 -5.15 4.72
CA VAL A 133 -25.40 -6.32 4.40
C VAL A 133 -24.39 -7.44 4.18
N VAL A 134 -24.23 -8.23 5.23
CA VAL A 134 -23.67 -9.58 5.21
C VAL A 134 -24.65 -10.45 4.45
#